data_AF-A0A133Q7S3-F1
#
_entry.id   AF-A0A133Q7S3-F1
#
_cell.length_a   1.000
_cell.length_b   1.000
_cell.length_c   1.000
_cell.angle_alpha   90.00
_cell.angle_beta   90.00
_cell.angle_gamma   90.00
#
_symmetry.space_group_name_H-M   'P 1'
#
loop_
_entity.id
_entity.type
_entity.pdbx_description
1 polymer ?
#
loop_
_entity_poly.entity_id
_entity_poly.type
_entity_poly.pdbx_seq_one_letter_code
_entity_poly.pdbx_strand_id
1 'polypeptide(L)'
;MDKDYYNEPLFCKILNYISTICMLLALIILIISFFIDLPKLIIPILLIIGLLINVIPNIYKKNMGIVVTDIIIAIVILLLNLY
;
A
#
# COMPACT_ATOMS: atom_id res chain seq x y z
N MET A 1 34.39 10.21 4.38
CA MET A 1 33.11 9.97 5.08
C MET A 1 32.02 10.16 4.04
N ASP A 2 31.63 9.08 3.38
CA ASP A 2 30.68 9.10 2.27
C ASP A 2 29.31 9.53 2.77
N LYS A 3 28.73 10.52 2.08
CA LYS A 3 27.47 11.19 2.42
C LYS A 3 26.24 10.30 2.18
N ASP A 4 26.43 9.05 1.79
CA ASP A 4 25.35 8.14 1.36
C ASP A 4 24.76 7.30 2.50
N TYR A 5 25.35 7.31 3.70
CA TYR A 5 24.87 6.51 4.83
C TYR A 5 23.56 7.04 5.46
N TYR A 6 23.17 8.28 5.17
CA TYR A 6 21.95 8.91 5.70
C TYR A 6 20.81 8.99 4.68
N ASN A 7 21.07 8.67 3.42
CA ASN A 7 20.05 8.75 2.38
C ASN A 7 19.33 7.42 2.29
N GLU A 8 18.04 7.43 2.61
CA GLU A 8 17.14 6.32 2.34
C GLU A 8 17.35 5.84 0.90
N PRO A 9 17.60 4.53 0.67
CA PRO A 9 17.97 4.02 -0.64
C PRO A 9 16.89 4.37 -1.66
N LEU A 10 17.32 4.74 -2.87
CA LEU A 10 16.44 5.21 -3.95
C LEU A 10 15.25 4.25 -4.18
N PHE A 11 15.51 2.94 -4.09
CA PHE A 11 14.48 1.91 -4.22
C PHE A 11 13.39 1.98 -3.14
N CYS A 12 13.73 2.27 -1.87
CA CYS A 12 12.72 2.44 -0.82
C CYS A 12 11.82 3.65 -1.09
N LYS A 13 12.40 4.74 -1.59
CA LYS A 13 11.62 5.92 -2.01
C LYS A 13 10.68 5.57 -3.15
N ILE A 14 11.18 4.88 -4.19
CA ILE A 14 10.39 4.45 -5.35
C ILE A 14 9.23 3.55 -4.90
N LEU A 15 9.48 2.55 -4.06
CA LEU A 15 8.44 1.66 -3.54
C LEU A 15 7.39 2.41 -2.71
N ASN A 16 7.81 3.35 -1.86
CA ASN A 16 6.86 4.19 -1.12
C ASN A 16 5.99 5.03 -2.06
N TYR A 17 6.57 5.61 -3.13
CA TYR A 17 5.79 6.32 -4.13
C TYR A 17 4.79 5.40 -4.84
N ILE A 18 5.21 4.22 -5.28
CA ILE A 18 4.33 3.24 -5.94
C ILE A 18 3.20 2.83 -4.99
N SER A 19 3.52 2.49 -3.75
CA SER A 19 2.55 2.13 -2.72
C SER A 19 1.52 3.26 -2.49
N THR A 20 2.00 4.50 -2.36
CA THR A 20 1.14 5.68 -2.21
C THR A 20 0.23 5.87 -3.41
N ILE A 21 0.75 5.72 -4.63
CA ILE A 21 -0.03 5.82 -5.87
C ILE A 21 -1.13 4.74 -5.91
N CYS A 22 -0.81 3.48 -5.56
CA CYS A 22 -1.78 2.40 -5.48
C CYS A 22 -2.90 2.70 -4.47
N MET A 23 -2.56 3.17 -3.27
CA MET A 23 -3.54 3.56 -2.25
C MET A 23 -4.40 4.74 -2.69
N LEU A 24 -3.80 5.75 -3.35
CA LEU A 24 -4.52 6.91 -3.86
C LEU A 24 -5.49 6.52 -4.98
N LEU A 25 -5.05 5.66 -5.92
CA LEU A 25 -5.89 5.10 -6.97
C LEU A 25 -7.05 4.31 -6.38
N ALA A 26 -6.80 3.47 -5.36
CA ALA A 26 -7.87 2.74 -4.68
C ALA A 26 -8.91 3.69 -4.06
N LEU A 27 -8.46 4.77 -3.42
CA LEU A 27 -9.35 5.79 -2.84
C LEU A 27 -10.17 6.50 -3.92
N ILE A 28 -9.55 6.88 -5.04
CA ILE A 28 -10.23 7.51 -6.17
C ILE A 28 -11.30 6.57 -6.73
N ILE A 29 -10.95 5.30 -6.96
CA ILE A 29 -11.87 4.29 -7.49
C ILE A 29 -13.01 4.04 -6.50
N LEU A 30 -12.75 4.05 -5.19
CA LEU A 30 -13.78 3.95 -4.15
C LEU A 30 -14.79 5.11 -4.21
N ILE A 31 -14.32 6.34 -4.48
CA ILE A 31 -15.22 7.49 -4.66
C ILE A 31 -16.02 7.35 -5.96
N ILE A 32 -15.36 6.95 -7.06
CA ILE A 32 -16.03 6.77 -8.36
C ILE A 32 -17.04 5.63 -8.33
N SER A 33 -16.80 4.58 -7.52
CA SER A 33 -17.72 3.45 -7.39
C SER A 33 -19.07 3.82 -6.77
N PHE A 34 -19.20 5.00 -6.13
CA PHE A 34 -20.50 5.53 -5.73
C PHE A 34 -21.34 6.02 -6.92
N PHE A 35 -20.70 6.36 -8.03
CA PHE A 35 -21.35 6.93 -9.22
C PHE A 35 -21.47 5.93 -10.37
N ILE A 36 -20.63 4.91 -10.41
CA ILE A 36 -20.55 3.92 -11.50
C ILE A 36 -20.38 2.52 -10.90
N ASP A 37 -21.09 1.53 -11.44
CA ASP A 37 -20.88 0.12 -11.10
C ASP A 37 -19.50 -0.35 -11.56
N LEU A 38 -18.50 -0.21 -10.69
CA LEU A 38 -17.16 -0.74 -10.88
C LEU A 38 -17.07 -2.18 -10.36
N PRO A 39 -16.17 -3.01 -10.93
CA PRO A 39 -15.94 -4.35 -10.42
C PRO A 39 -15.46 -4.27 -8.97
N LYS A 40 -16.23 -4.88 -8.06
CA LYS A 40 -15.98 -4.87 -6.60
C LYS A 40 -14.57 -5.36 -6.22
N LEU A 41 -13.92 -6.12 -7.10
CA LEU A 41 -12.59 -6.68 -6.88
C LEU A 41 -11.42 -5.70 -7.14
N ILE A 42 -11.62 -4.60 -7.87
CA ILE A 42 -10.51 -3.71 -8.25
C ILE A 42 -9.94 -2.96 -7.05
N ILE A 43 -10.81 -2.35 -6.23
CA ILE A 43 -10.43 -1.60 -5.03
C ILE A 43 -9.61 -2.48 -4.04
N PRO A 44 -10.09 -3.67 -3.63
CA PRO A 44 -9.35 -4.50 -2.70
C PRO A 44 -8.03 -5.00 -3.28
N ILE A 45 -7.96 -5.33 -4.58
CA ILE A 45 -6.69 -5.70 -5.22
C ILE A 45 -5.68 -4.54 -5.13
N LEU A 46 -6.09 -3.32 -5.50
CA LEU A 46 -5.19 -2.16 -5.45
C LEU A 46 -4.70 -1.85 -4.04
N LEU A 47 -5.58 -1.96 -3.04
CA LEU A 47 -5.19 -1.77 -1.64
C LEU A 47 -4.20 -2.83 -1.19
N ILE A 48 -4.44 -4.11 -1.47
CA ILE A 48 -3.54 -5.20 -1.09
C ILE A 48 -2.16 -5.03 -1.75
N ILE A 49 -2.12 -4.70 -3.05
CA ILE A 49 -0.86 -4.46 -3.77
C ILE A 49 -0.12 -3.26 -3.16
N GLY A 50 -0.83 -2.15 -2.91
CA GLY A 50 -0.24 -0.95 -2.30
C GLY A 50 0.37 -1.25 -0.93
N LEU A 51 -0.35 -1.98 -0.07
CA LEU A 51 0.10 -2.36 1.26
C LEU A 51 1.30 -3.32 1.20
N LEU A 52 1.26 -4.35 0.35
CA LEU A 52 2.37 -5.29 0.19
C LEU A 52 3.66 -4.60 -0.30
N ILE A 53 3.53 -3.63 -1.20
CA ILE A 53 4.68 -2.83 -1.67
C ILE A 53 5.25 -1.97 -0.53
N ASN A 54 4.42 -1.48 0.39
CA ASN A 54 4.83 -0.68 1.55
C ASN A 54 5.59 -1.49 2.62
N VAL A 55 5.39 -2.82 2.65
CA VAL A 55 6.07 -3.71 3.61
C VAL A 55 7.58 -3.72 3.39
N ILE A 56 8.04 -3.76 2.13
CA ILE A 56 9.48 -3.84 1.78
C ILE A 56 10.29 -2.65 2.34
N PRO A 57 9.94 -1.37 2.07
CA PRO A 57 10.66 -0.22 2.62
C PRO A 57 10.50 -0.12 4.14
N ASN A 58 9.37 -0.53 4.72
CA ASN A 58 9.19 -0.51 6.17
C ASN A 58 10.00 -1.59 6.90
N ILE A 59 10.18 -2.78 6.32
CA ILE A 59 11.12 -3.79 6.83
C ILE A 59 12.54 -3.25 6.79
N TYR A 60 12.94 -2.60 5.68
CA TYR A 60 14.27 -2.00 5.55
C TYR A 60 14.51 -0.92 6.62
N LYS A 61 13.50 -0.07 6.89
CA LYS A 61 13.53 0.94 7.96
C LYS A 61 13.37 0.36 9.37
N LYS A 62 13.22 -0.96 9.52
CA LYS A 62 12.91 -1.67 10.78
C LYS A 62 11.63 -1.17 11.46
N ASN A 63 10.71 -0.58 10.71
CA ASN A 63 9.46 -0.06 11.23
C ASN A 63 8.37 -1.14 11.22
N MET A 64 8.54 -2.15 12.08
CA MET A 64 7.68 -3.34 12.11
C MET A 64 6.23 -3.04 12.50
N GLY A 65 5.97 -1.93 13.23
CA GLY A 65 4.61 -1.54 13.60
C GLY A 65 3.73 -1.24 12.38
N ILE A 66 4.28 -0.55 11.39
CA ILE A 66 3.55 -0.25 10.14
C ILE A 66 3.36 -1.53 9.32
N VAL A 67 4.37 -2.39 9.25
CA VAL A 67 4.27 -3.68 8.53
C VAL A 67 3.11 -4.53 9.07
N VAL A 68 3.03 -4.68 10.41
CA VAL A 68 1.95 -5.45 11.04
C VAL A 68 0.59 -4.80 10.77
N THR A 69 0.52 -3.47 10.84
CA THR A 69 -0.71 -2.71 10.56
C THR A 69 -1.16 -2.93 9.12
N ASP A 70 -0.25 -2.83 8.15
CA ASP A 70 -0.54 -3.01 6.72
C ASP A 70 -1.06 -4.43 6.43
N ILE A 71 -0.47 -5.45 7.07
CA ILE A 71 -0.93 -6.85 6.94
C ILE A 71 -2.32 -7.02 7.53
N ILE A 72 -2.59 -6.48 8.72
CA ILE A 72 -3.91 -6.55 9.36
C ILE A 72 -4.97 -5.89 8.46
N ILE A 73 -4.67 -4.69 7.94
CA ILE A 73 -5.58 -3.97 7.04
C ILE A 73 -5.85 -4.79 5.77
N ALA A 74 -4.82 -5.39 5.17
CA ALA A 74 -4.99 -6.24 3.99
C ALA A 74 -5.89 -7.46 4.26
N ILE A 75 -5.74 -8.10 5.43
CA ILE A 75 -6.60 -9.23 5.84
C ILE A 75 -8.05 -8.76 6.05
N VAL A 76 -8.27 -7.61 6.71
CA VAL A 76 -9.61 -7.05 6.92
C VAL A 76 -10.29 -6.75 5.60
N ILE A 77 -9.57 -6.16 4.64
CA ILE A 77 -10.08 -5.88 3.29
C ILE A 77 -10.47 -7.18 2.57
N LEU A 78 -9.64 -8.22 2.66
CA LEU A 78 -9.95 -9.54 2.11
C LEU A 78 -11.23 -10.13 2.71
N LEU A 79 -11.38 -10.08 4.03
CA LEU A 79 -12.56 -10.58 4.73
C LEU A 79 -13.84 -9.81 4.34
N LEU A 80 -13.76 -8.49 4.27
CA LEU A 80 -14.89 -7.64 3.87
C LEU A 80 -15.28 -7.80 2.40
N ASN A 81 -14.37 -8.27 1.55
CA ASN A 81 -14.64 -8.52 0.14
C ASN A 81 -15.12 -9.96 -0.14
N LEU A 82 -15.00 -10.87 0.84
CA LEU A 82 -15.49 -12.25 0.79
C LEU A 82 -16.92 -12.41 1.29
N TYR A 83 -17.40 -11.47 2.13
CA TYR A 83 -18.77 -11.39 2.67
C TYR A 83 -19.61 -10.39 1.88
#